data_AF-A0A6A7LVH7-F1
#
_entry.id   AF-A0A6A7LVH7-F1
#
_cell.length_a   1.000
_cell.length_b   1.000
_cell.length_c   1.000
_cell.angle_alpha   90.00
_cell.angle_beta   90.00
_cell.angle_gamma   90.00
#
_symmetry.space_group_name_H-M   'P 1'
#
loop_
_entity.id
_entity.type
_entity.pdbx_description
1 polymer ?
#
loop_
_entity_poly.entity_id
_entity_poly.type
_entity_poly.pdbx_seq_one_letter_code
_entity_poly.pdbx_strand_id
1 'polypeptide(L)'
;MANLGAGEMLIILAVLLVLFGANRLPSLARSLGQASKEFREGLSNGGNAEASRNFSPCPSCGSELSDGARFCHHCGQQLSERT
;
A
#
# COMPACT_ATOMS: atom_id res chain seq x y z
N MET A 1 -3.03 10.65 -38.92
CA MET A 1 -3.09 9.54 -37.94
C MET A 1 -3.18 10.20 -36.58
N ALA A 2 -4.35 10.12 -35.92
CA ALA A 2 -4.62 10.83 -34.67
C ALA A 2 -3.65 10.34 -33.60
N ASN A 3 -2.66 11.16 -33.28
CA ASN A 3 -1.88 11.00 -32.07
C ASN A 3 -2.85 11.30 -30.93
N LEU A 4 -3.50 10.25 -30.41
CA LEU A 4 -4.14 10.24 -29.10
C LEU A 4 -3.04 10.64 -28.11
N GLY A 5 -2.86 11.94 -27.97
CA GLY A 5 -1.70 12.53 -27.32
C GLY A 5 -1.92 12.56 -25.82
N ALA A 6 -0.85 12.86 -25.08
CA ALA A 6 -0.92 13.09 -23.64
C ALA A 6 -2.04 14.08 -23.25
N GLY A 7 -2.42 15.00 -24.15
CA GLY A 7 -3.54 15.93 -23.97
C GLY A 7 -4.92 15.26 -23.87
N GLU A 8 -5.26 14.32 -24.76
CA GLU A 8 -6.54 13.61 -24.71
C GLU A 8 -6.63 12.72 -23.46
N MET A 9 -5.53 12.06 -23.07
CA MET A 9 -5.47 11.30 -21.82
C MET A 9 -5.69 12.18 -20.59
N LEU A 10 -5.16 13.41 -20.57
CA LEU A 10 -5.36 14.37 -19.48
C LEU A 10 -6.82 14.85 -19.41
N ILE A 11 -7.46 15.10 -20.55
CA ILE A 11 -8.87 15.51 -20.61
C ILE A 11 -9.77 14.39 -20.07
N ILE A 12 -9.55 13.15 -20.49
CA ILE A 12 -10.32 11.99 -20.00
C ILE A 12 -10.13 11.82 -18.50
N LEU A 13 -8.88 11.90 -18.01
CA LEU A 13 -8.57 11.85 -16.58
C LEU A 13 -9.28 12.95 -15.81
N ALA A 14 -9.29 14.18 -16.32
CA ALA A 14 -9.96 15.32 -15.70
C ALA A 14 -11.47 15.08 -15.60
N VAL A 15 -12.11 14.60 -16.66
CA VAL A 15 -13.55 14.25 -16.65
C VAL A 15 -13.84 13.15 -15.62
N LEU A 16 -13.03 12.09 -15.56
CA LEU A 16 -13.19 11.03 -14.56
C LEU A 16 -13.00 11.56 -13.13
N LEU A 17 -12.02 12.44 -12.90
CA LEU A 17 -11.82 13.08 -11.59
C LEU A 17 -12.99 13.96 -11.17
N VAL A 18 -13.65 14.65 -12.11
CA VAL A 18 -14.85 15.45 -11.81
C VAL A 18 -16.03 14.56 -11.48
N LEU A 19 -16.27 13.49 -12.25
CA LEU A 19 -17.41 12.58 -12.04
C LEU A 19 -17.27 11.72 -10.78
N PHE A 20 -16.09 11.12 -10.57
CA PHE A 20 -15.82 10.24 -9.44
C PHE A 20 -15.33 11.00 -8.20
N GLY A 21 -14.79 12.21 -8.38
CA GLY A 21 -14.18 13.00 -7.31
C GLY A 21 -12.74 12.58 -6.99
N ALA A 22 -11.94 13.54 -6.51
CA ALA A 22 -10.51 13.36 -6.21
C ALA A 22 -10.22 12.27 -5.15
N ASN A 23 -11.18 11.95 -4.28
CA ASN A 23 -11.00 10.97 -3.20
C ASN A 23 -11.40 9.52 -3.58
N ARG A 24 -12.17 9.28 -4.65
CA ARG A 24 -12.67 7.93 -4.98
C ARG A 24 -11.69 7.11 -5.79
N LEU A 25 -11.06 7.70 -6.81
CA LEU A 25 -9.97 7.11 -7.58
C LEU A 25 -8.85 6.51 -6.71
N PRO A 26 -8.25 7.25 -5.75
CA PRO A 26 -7.20 6.70 -4.90
C PRO A 26 -7.71 5.62 -3.94
N SER A 27 -8.97 5.68 -3.50
CA SER A 27 -9.55 4.64 -2.64
C SER A 27 -9.71 3.31 -3.40
N LEU A 28 -10.21 3.37 -4.63
CA LEU A 28 -10.36 2.20 -5.51
C LEU A 28 -9.00 1.61 -5.90
N ALA A 29 -8.03 2.46 -6.23
CA ALA A 29 -6.67 2.03 -6.52
C ALA A 29 -6.00 1.33 -5.32
N ARG A 30 -6.22 1.83 -4.09
CA ARG A 30 -5.70 1.21 -2.87
C ARG A 30 -6.33 -0.16 -2.61
N SER A 31 -7.65 -0.29 -2.69
CA SER A 31 -8.32 -1.58 -2.46
C SER A 31 -7.97 -2.61 -3.54
N LEU A 32 -7.90 -2.19 -4.81
CA LEU A 32 -7.44 -3.04 -5.91
C LEU A 32 -5.96 -3.43 -5.77
N GLY A 33 -5.12 -2.49 -5.31
CA GLY A 33 -3.70 -2.71 -5.07
C GLY A 33 -3.45 -3.71 -3.94
N GLN A 34 -4.21 -3.63 -2.85
CA GLN A 34 -4.18 -4.61 -1.76
C GLN A 34 -4.61 -6.00 -2.24
N ALA A 35 -5.75 -6.10 -2.93
CA ALA A 35 -6.20 -7.38 -3.50
C ALA A 35 -5.18 -7.98 -4.47
N SER A 36 -4.58 -7.15 -5.33
CA SER A 36 -3.55 -7.58 -6.29
C SER A 36 -2.24 -7.97 -5.61
N LYS A 37 -1.86 -7.30 -4.51
CA LYS A 37 -0.68 -7.62 -3.72
C LYS A 37 -0.84 -8.98 -3.06
N GLU A 38 -1.95 -9.22 -2.36
CA GLU A 38 -2.23 -10.49 -1.71
C GLU A 38 -2.32 -11.63 -2.75
N PHE A 39 -2.91 -11.36 -3.93
CA PHE A 39 -2.91 -12.31 -5.03
C PHE A 39 -1.48 -12.64 -5.52
N ARG A 40 -0.64 -11.61 -5.71
CA ARG A 40 0.75 -11.79 -6.13
C ARG A 40 1.58 -12.50 -5.07
N GLU A 41 1.33 -12.24 -3.79
CA GLU A 41 1.98 -12.87 -2.64
C GLU A 41 1.58 -14.36 -2.55
N GLY A 42 0.28 -14.67 -2.72
CA GLY A 42 -0.21 -16.05 -2.81
C GLY A 42 0.35 -16.85 -3.98
N LEU A 43 0.55 -16.20 -5.14
CA LEU A 43 1.22 -16.83 -6.29
C LEU A 43 2.74 -16.97 -6.11
N SER A 44 3.39 -15.98 -5.48
CA SER A 44 4.85 -15.96 -5.29
C SER A 44 5.31 -16.89 -4.15
N ASN A 45 4.45 -17.14 -3.16
CA ASN A 45 4.71 -18.07 -2.05
C ASN A 45 4.66 -19.54 -2.45
N GLY A 46 4.22 -19.88 -3.68
CA GLY A 46 4.34 -21.22 -4.25
C GLY A 46 5.78 -21.65 -4.60
N GLY A 47 6.77 -20.76 -4.47
CA GLY A 47 8.16 -21.02 -4.88
C GLY A 47 9.26 -20.66 -3.87
N ASN A 48 8.94 -20.09 -2.70
CA ASN A 48 9.95 -19.82 -1.67
C ASN A 48 9.31 -19.64 -0.28
N ALA A 49 9.23 -20.73 0.49
CA ALA A 49 8.95 -20.65 1.90
C ALA A 49 10.24 -20.23 2.61
N GLU A 50 10.35 -18.97 3.05
CA GLU A 50 11.22 -18.53 4.15
C GLU A 50 11.15 -17.00 4.36
N ALA A 51 10.33 -16.58 5.32
CA ALA A 51 10.64 -15.51 6.28
C ALA A 51 9.48 -15.43 7.29
N SER A 52 9.59 -16.21 8.36
CA SER A 52 8.83 -15.95 9.58
C SER A 52 9.25 -14.57 10.10
N ARG A 53 8.53 -13.52 9.66
CA ARG A 53 8.59 -12.22 10.31
C ARG A 53 7.67 -12.33 11.52
N ASN A 54 8.25 -12.54 12.68
CA ASN A 54 7.51 -12.32 13.92
C ASN A 54 7.04 -10.87 13.93
N PHE A 55 5.76 -10.72 14.24
CA PHE A 55 5.06 -9.46 14.18
C PHE A 55 4.61 -9.12 15.58
N SER A 56 5.30 -8.17 16.18
CA SER A 56 5.06 -7.77 17.56
C SER A 56 4.12 -6.56 17.54
N PRO A 57 3.02 -6.57 18.32
CA PRO A 57 2.13 -5.41 18.39
C PRO A 57 2.84 -4.25 19.09
N CYS A 58 2.73 -3.04 18.53
CA CYS A 58 3.27 -1.85 19.18
C CYS A 58 2.59 -1.63 20.55
N PRO A 59 3.35 -1.47 21.65
CA PRO A 59 2.78 -1.31 23.00
C PRO A 59 2.06 0.04 23.21
N SER A 60 2.21 0.99 22.27
CA SER A 60 1.61 2.32 22.34
C SER A 60 0.22 2.38 21.74
N CYS A 61 0.05 1.75 20.58
CA CYS A 61 -1.15 1.89 19.74
C CYS A 61 -1.69 0.56 19.22
N GLY A 62 -1.00 -0.55 19.46
CA GLY A 62 -1.43 -1.88 19.04
C GLY A 62 -1.14 -2.22 17.57
N SER A 63 -0.52 -1.34 16.79
CA SER A 63 -0.14 -1.68 15.40
C SER A 63 1.01 -2.69 15.40
N GLU A 64 0.71 -3.95 15.13
CA GLU A 64 1.29 -4.72 14.03
C GLU A 64 2.62 -4.13 13.46
N LEU A 65 3.76 -4.51 14.06
CA LEU A 65 5.11 -4.05 13.69
C LEU A 65 6.09 -5.21 13.45
N SER A 66 6.90 -5.13 12.38
CA SER A 66 7.94 -6.12 12.11
C SER A 66 9.09 -6.01 13.10
N ASP A 67 9.61 -7.17 13.52
CA ASP A 67 10.82 -7.25 14.34
C ASP A 67 11.99 -6.51 13.66
N GLY A 68 12.57 -5.55 14.38
CA GLY A 68 13.67 -4.70 13.90
C GLY A 68 13.27 -3.28 13.44
N ALA A 69 11.99 -2.89 13.53
CA ALA A 69 11.59 -1.52 13.23
C ALA A 69 12.08 -0.52 14.31
N ARG A 70 12.79 0.53 13.88
CA ARG A 70 13.38 1.56 14.76
C ARG A 70 12.33 2.52 15.35
N PHE A 71 11.20 2.67 14.65
CA PHE A 71 10.08 3.50 15.08
C PHE A 71 8.76 2.94 14.53
N CYS A 72 7.67 3.23 15.23
CA CYS A 72 6.32 2.90 14.80
C CYS A 72 5.83 3.92 13.76
N HIS A 73 5.44 3.45 12.57
CA HIS A 73 4.90 4.30 11.50
C HIS A 73 3.47 4.81 11.76
N HIS A 74 2.79 4.31 12.79
CA HIS A 74 1.43 4.69 13.13
C HIS A 74 1.37 5.77 14.23
N CYS A 75 2.13 5.60 15.32
CA CYS A 75 2.13 6.55 16.45
C CYS A 75 3.44 7.32 16.63
N GLY A 76 4.51 6.99 15.89
CA GLY A 76 5.81 7.65 15.99
C GLY A 76 6.68 7.20 17.17
N GLN A 77 6.25 6.21 17.96
CA GLN A 77 7.05 5.71 19.08
C GLN A 77 8.36 5.08 18.58
N GLN A 78 9.50 5.53 19.08
CA GLN A 78 10.80 4.91 18.82
C GLN A 78 10.90 3.60 19.62
N LEU A 79 11.24 2.50 18.95
CA LEU A 79 11.32 1.15 19.53
C LEU A 79 12.76 0.66 19.58
N SER A 80 13.70 1.61 19.61
CA SER A 80 15.12 1.41 19.37
C SER A 80 15.91 0.91 20.58
N GLU A 81 15.26 0.52 21.68
CA GLU A 81 15.96 0.19 22.94
C GLU A 81 15.27 -0.96 23.69
N ARG A 82 15.66 -2.18 23.34
CA ARG A 82 15.87 -3.25 24.33
C ARG A 82 17.15 -3.99 23.94
N THR A 83 18.25 -3.62 24.61
CA THR A 83 19.39 -4.51 24.83
C THR A 83 18.91 -5.83 25.42
#